data_AF-A0A521FSQ7-F1
#
_entry.id   AF-A0A521FSQ7-F1
#
_cell.length_a   1.000
_cell.length_b   1.000
_cell.length_c   1.000
_cell.angle_alpha   90.00
_cell.angle_beta   90.00
_cell.angle_gamma   90.00
#
_symmetry.space_group_name_H-M   'P 1'
#
loop_
_entity.id
_entity.type
_entity.pdbx_description
1 polymer ?
#
loop_
_entity_poly.entity_id
_entity_poly.type
_entity_poly.pdbx_seq_one_letter_code
_entity_poly.pdbx_strand_id
1 'polypeptide(L)'
;MKPATLTLTAQDPIRGHTESGGDYALFRTAANVSLEQTEGPHEGEIEIDGRRERVVLEGAHPTQSSPGMQTDDTFDITLRRISPAGS
;
A
#
# COMPACT_ATOMS: atom_id res chain seq x y z
N MET A 1 5.69 -7.49 -9.19
CA MET A 1 5.57 -6.16 -8.55
C MET A 1 5.73 -5.04 -9.57
N LYS A 2 4.89 -4.01 -9.50
CA LYS A 2 4.91 -2.81 -10.37
C LYS A 2 5.16 -1.55 -9.53
N PRO A 3 5.87 -0.53 -10.04
CA PRO A 3 5.97 0.75 -9.36
C PRO A 3 4.58 1.34 -9.12
N ALA A 4 4.34 1.84 -7.91
CA ALA A 4 3.07 2.44 -7.56
C ALA A 4 3.26 3.61 -6.59
N THR A 5 2.30 4.54 -6.63
CA THR A 5 2.20 5.62 -5.66
C THR A 5 0.86 5.49 -4.92
N LEU A 6 0.92 5.32 -3.61
CA LEU A 6 -0.25 5.27 -2.74
C LEU A 6 -0.47 6.64 -2.08
N THR A 7 -1.68 7.17 -2.19
CA THR A 7 -2.08 8.41 -1.51
C THR A 7 -3.25 8.08 -0.59
N LEU A 8 -3.02 8.13 0.72
CA LEU A 8 -4.09 7.97 1.71
C LEU A 8 -4.69 9.35 2.04
N THR A 9 -5.96 9.37 2.45
CA THR A 9 -6.67 10.63 2.73
C THR A 9 -5.90 11.49 3.74
N ALA A 10 -5.61 12.74 3.35
CA ALA A 10 -4.88 13.73 4.16
C ALA A 10 -3.43 13.36 4.51
N GLN A 11 -2.79 12.46 3.74
CA GLN A 11 -1.40 12.05 3.93
C GLN A 11 -0.55 12.33 2.69
N ASP A 12 0.76 12.44 2.89
CA ASP A 12 1.72 12.54 1.80
C ASP A 12 1.74 11.27 0.93
N PRO A 13 2.03 11.38 -0.38
CA PRO A 13 2.13 10.22 -1.24
C PRO A 13 3.28 9.28 -0.84
N ILE A 14 2.95 8.01 -0.68
CA ILE A 14 3.89 6.93 -0.38
C ILE A 14 4.31 6.28 -1.69
N ARG A 15 5.61 6.19 -1.94
CA ARG A 15 6.17 5.54 -3.13
C ARG A 15 6.59 4.12 -2.80
N GLY A 16 6.22 3.18 -3.66
CA GLY A 16 6.53 1.79 -3.43
C GLY A 16 6.29 0.93 -4.65
N HIS A 17 6.06 -0.34 -4.39
CA HIS A 17 5.73 -1.32 -5.41
C HIS A 17 4.47 -2.05 -5.01
N THR A 18 3.63 -2.36 -5.98
CA THR A 18 2.41 -3.12 -5.74
C THR A 18 2.41 -4.46 -6.46
N GLU A 19 1.78 -5.44 -5.84
CA GLU A 19 1.35 -6.67 -6.47
C GLU A 19 -0.18 -6.72 -6.43
N SER A 20 -0.80 -6.51 -7.59
CA SER A 20 -2.26 -6.47 -7.75
C SER A 20 -2.80 -7.86 -8.10
N GLY A 21 -3.80 -8.35 -7.36
CA GLY A 21 -4.48 -9.61 -7.62
C GLY A 21 -5.97 -9.55 -7.29
N GLY A 22 -6.83 -9.49 -8.32
CA GLY A 22 -8.29 -9.41 -8.13
C GLY A 22 -8.72 -8.15 -7.38
N ASP A 23 -9.47 -8.34 -6.30
CA ASP A 23 -10.03 -7.29 -5.45
C ASP A 23 -9.02 -6.71 -4.44
N TYR A 24 -7.83 -7.31 -4.32
CA TYR A 24 -6.81 -6.89 -3.36
C TYR A 24 -5.50 -6.53 -4.06
N ALA A 25 -4.77 -5.60 -3.45
CA ALA A 25 -3.42 -5.23 -3.85
C ALA A 25 -2.53 -5.18 -2.62
N LEU A 26 -1.37 -5.84 -2.71
CA LEU A 26 -0.31 -5.71 -1.72
C LEU A 26 0.59 -4.56 -2.14
N PHE A 27 0.81 -3.58 -1.28
CA PHE A 27 1.68 -2.44 -1.53
C PHE A 27 2.87 -2.49 -0.56
N ARG A 28 4.08 -2.61 -1.10
CA ARG A 28 5.34 -2.67 -0.36
C ARG A 28 6.10 -1.37 -0.50
N THR A 29 6.49 -0.80 0.63
CA THR A 29 7.25 0.45 0.73
C THR A 29 8.40 0.32 1.73
N ALA A 30 9.33 1.27 1.72
CA ALA A 30 10.32 1.41 2.79
C ALA A 30 9.63 1.80 4.11
N ALA A 31 10.21 1.44 5.25
CA ALA A 31 9.66 1.67 6.60
C ALA A 31 9.69 3.14 7.09
N ASN A 32 9.66 4.11 6.18
CA ASN A 32 9.48 5.52 6.54
C ASN A 32 8.01 5.96 6.60
N VAL A 33 7.07 5.02 6.48
CA VAL A 33 5.63 5.26 6.68
C VAL A 33 5.35 5.25 8.18
N SER A 34 4.70 6.30 8.70
CA SER A 34 4.37 6.35 10.12
C SER A 34 3.25 5.37 10.45
N LEU A 35 3.28 4.76 11.65
CA LEU A 35 2.20 3.88 12.10
C LEU A 35 0.85 4.60 12.07
N GLU A 36 0.82 5.88 12.45
CA GLU A 36 -0.37 6.75 12.37
C GLU A 36 -0.96 6.88 10.95
N GLN A 37 -0.14 6.79 9.90
CA GLN A 37 -0.59 6.78 8.49
C GLN A 37 -1.30 5.48 8.10
N THR A 38 -1.17 4.45 8.93
CA THR A 38 -1.56 3.08 8.61
C THR A 38 -2.51 2.48 9.64
N GLU A 39 -2.92 3.28 10.63
CA GLU A 39 -3.84 2.90 11.69
C GLU A 39 -5.30 3.03 11.25
N GLY A 40 -5.90 1.90 10.88
CA GLY A 40 -7.33 1.80 10.63
C GLY A 40 -7.72 1.94 9.16
N PRO A 41 -9.02 1.76 8.85
CA PRO A 41 -9.49 1.79 7.48
C PRO A 41 -9.44 3.20 6.91
N HIS A 42 -8.49 3.44 6.01
CA HIS A 42 -8.37 4.70 5.28
C HIS A 42 -8.70 4.50 3.82
N GLU A 43 -9.62 5.32 3.30
CA GLU A 43 -9.79 5.45 1.86
C GLU A 43 -8.57 6.19 1.27
N GLY A 44 -8.18 5.77 0.08
CA GLY A 44 -7.08 6.37 -0.66
C GLY A 44 -7.16 6.04 -2.15
N GLU A 45 -6.12 6.45 -2.86
CA GLU A 45 -5.93 6.17 -4.27
C GLU A 45 -4.55 5.54 -4.47
N ILE A 46 -4.51 4.47 -5.26
CA ILE A 46 -3.26 3.91 -5.75
C ILE A 46 -3.10 4.22 -7.24
N GLU A 47 -1.94 4.75 -7.62
CA GLU A 47 -1.57 4.96 -9.01
C GLU A 47 -0.59 3.86 -9.45
N ILE A 48 -0.96 3.09 -10.48
CA ILE A 48 -0.19 1.99 -11.05
C ILE A 48 -0.13 2.19 -12.56
N ASP A 49 1.08 2.27 -13.14
CA ASP A 49 1.26 2.52 -14.58
C ASP A 49 0.45 3.74 -15.10
N GLY A 50 0.32 4.79 -14.28
CA GLY A 50 -0.45 6.00 -14.60
C GLY A 50 -1.97 5.86 -14.50
N ARG A 51 -2.48 4.70 -14.07
CA ARG A 51 -3.91 4.49 -13.77
C ARG A 51 -4.16 4.65 -12.28
N ARG A 52 -5.15 5.46 -11.93
CA ARG A 52 -5.57 5.68 -10.54
C ARG A 52 -6.76 4.81 -10.19
N GLU A 53 -6.69 4.17 -9.04
CA GLU A 53 -7.70 3.28 -8.53
C GLU A 53 -8.01 3.61 -7.08
N ARG A 54 -9.31 3.63 -6.74
CA ARG A 54 -9.73 3.83 -5.36
C ARG A 54 -9.49 2.57 -4.55
N VAL A 55 -8.93 2.74 -3.36
CA VAL A 55 -8.59 1.65 -2.46
C VAL A 55 -8.98 1.99 -1.03
N VAL A 56 -9.19 0.95 -0.24
CA VAL A 56 -9.30 1.04 1.22
C VAL A 56 -8.09 0.32 1.82
N LEU A 57 -7.37 0.98 2.71
CA LEU A 57 -6.37 0.34 3.55
C LEU A 57 -7.09 -0.61 4.51
N GLU A 58 -6.80 -1.90 4.41
CA GLU A 58 -7.37 -2.92 5.31
C GLU A 58 -6.38 -3.30 6.41
N GLY A 59 -5.08 -3.20 6.14
CA GLY A 59 -4.05 -3.55 7.10
C GLY A 59 -2.66 -3.13 6.66
N ALA A 60 -1.75 -3.11 7.61
CA ALA A 60 -0.43 -2.55 7.45
C ALA A 60 0.52 -3.19 8.48
N HIS A 61 1.59 -3.81 8.00
CA HIS A 61 2.48 -4.58 8.84
C HIS A 61 3.94 -4.38 8.43
N PRO A 62 4.86 -4.17 9.39
CA PRO A 62 6.28 -4.20 9.09
C PRO A 62 6.68 -5.61 8.69
N THR A 63 7.33 -5.75 7.53
CA THR A 63 7.98 -7.00 7.15
C THR A 63 9.29 -7.09 7.88
N GLN A 64 9.26 -7.62 9.12
CA GLN A 64 10.49 -7.96 9.82
C GLN A 64 11.23 -9.03 9.02
N SER A 65 12.41 -8.65 8.54
CA SER A 65 13.42 -9.61 8.13
C SER A 65 13.76 -10.46 9.34
N SER A 66 13.75 -11.79 9.19
CA SER A 66 14.02 -12.74 10.27
C SER A 66 15.28 -12.38 11.06
N PRO A 67 15.37 -12.69 12.37
CA PRO A 67 16.55 -12.35 13.17
C PRO A 67 17.82 -12.91 12.53
N GLY A 68 18.68 -12.01 12.04
CA GLY A 68 19.95 -12.33 11.36
C GLY A 68 20.09 -11.81 9.93
N MET A 69 19.02 -11.32 9.28
CA MET A 69 19.12 -10.60 8.00
C MET A 69 19.03 -9.09 8.23
N GLN A 70 20.15 -8.39 7.95
CA GLN A 70 20.13 -6.95 7.70
C GLN A 70 19.45 -6.73 6.35
N THR A 71 18.14 -6.56 6.35
CA THR A 71 17.44 -6.07 5.16
C THR A 71 16.56 -4.92 5.59
N ASP A 72 16.74 -3.80 4.89
CA ASP A 72 16.01 -2.55 5.01
C ASP A 72 14.57 -2.81 5.42
N ASP A 73 14.18 -2.28 6.57
CA ASP A 73 12.83 -2.44 7.10
C ASP A 73 11.84 -2.04 6.01
N THR A 74 11.03 -3.00 5.58
CA THR A 74 9.98 -2.80 4.59
C THR A 74 8.63 -2.86 5.28
N PHE A 75 7.64 -2.27 4.66
CA PHE A 75 6.30 -2.16 5.20
C PHE A 75 5.32 -2.63 4.14
N ASP A 76 4.52 -3.63 4.49
CA ASP A 76 3.52 -4.23 3.62
C ASP A 76 2.14 -3.70 4.01
N ILE A 77 1.48 -3.06 3.04
CA ILE A 77 0.15 -2.46 3.17
C ILE A 77 -0.81 -3.27 2.31
N THR A 78 -1.86 -3.81 2.92
CA THR A 78 -2.94 -4.50 2.22
C THR A 78 -4.02 -3.50 1.86
N LEU A 79 -4.29 -3.40 0.55
CA LEU A 79 -5.28 -2.51 -0.02
C LEU A 79 -6.41 -3.33 -0.65
N ARG A 80 -7.66 -3.01 -0.34
CA ARG A 80 -8.83 -3.53 -1.05
C ARG A 80 -9.27 -2.53 -2.11
N ARG A 81 -9.34 -2.96 -3.36
CA ARG A 81 -9.77 -2.14 -4.49
C ARG A 81 -11.27 -1.93 -4.40
N ILE A 82 -11.68 -0.68 -4.54
CA ILE A 82 -13.08 -0.35 -4.78
C ILE A 82 -13.22 -0.44 -6.28
N SER A 83 -13.68 -1.60 -6.77
CA SER A 83 -13.95 -1.82 -8.20
C SER A 83 -14.69 -0.61 -8.77
N PRO A 84 -14.38 -0.16 -10.00
CA PRO A 84 -15.24 0.82 -10.64
C PRO A 84 -16.65 0.26 -10.65
N ALA A 85 -17.62 1.05 -10.17
CA ALA A 85 -19.02 0.73 -10.34
C ALA A 85 -19.31 0.69 -11.84
N GLY A 86 -19.25 -0.50 -12.44
CA GLY A 86 -19.41 -0.65 -13.87
C GLY A 86 -19.00 -2.03 -14.37
N SER A 87 -19.89 -2.99 -14.24
CA SER A 87 -20.12 -4.03 -15.26
C SER A 87 -21.62 -4.17 -15.43
#